data_AF-A0A2R6LRP4-F1
#
_entry.id   AF-A0A2R6LRP4-F1
#
_cell.length_a   1.000
_cell.length_b   1.000
_cell.length_c   1.000
_cell.angle_alpha   90.00
_cell.angle_beta   90.00
_cell.angle_gamma   90.00
#
_symmetry.space_group_name_H-M   'P 1'
#
loop_
_entity.id
_entity.type
_entity.pdbx_description
1 polymer ?
#
loop_
_entity_poly.entity_id
_entity_poly.type
_entity_poly.pdbx_seq_one_letter_code
_entity_poly.pdbx_strand_id
1 'polypeptide(L)'
;MPLPRRGEIVVTDAVCDDHGLPELEIHDGDDDPWELGCPVCNYADYRERQARADVDVIDGIGEKTARKLAAAGIETLADLAEADPESVTVDGVSTDRLAEWRAAAADRVAEA
;
A
#
# COMPACT_ATOMS: atom_id res chain seq x y z
N MET A 1 6.79 -5.85 11.08
CA MET A 1 8.26 -5.67 11.12
C MET A 1 8.68 -5.21 9.73
N PRO A 2 9.36 -4.05 9.57
CA PRO A 2 9.74 -3.58 8.24
C PRO A 2 10.77 -4.52 7.62
N LEU A 3 10.70 -4.75 6.31
CA LEU A 3 11.66 -5.57 5.56
C LEU A 3 13.10 -5.12 5.82
N PRO A 4 14.07 -6.06 5.77
CA PRO A 4 15.48 -5.72 5.95
C PRO A 4 15.93 -4.77 4.83
N ARG A 5 16.80 -3.80 5.16
CA ARG A 5 17.27 -2.80 4.18
C ARG A 5 18.35 -3.35 3.23
N ARG A 6 18.96 -4.49 3.58
CA ARG A 6 20.05 -5.17 2.87
C ARG A 6 19.97 -6.67 3.22
N GLY A 7 20.51 -7.51 2.36
CA GLY A 7 20.66 -8.95 2.60
C GLY A 7 20.76 -9.72 1.29
N GLU A 8 21.23 -10.97 1.37
CA GLU A 8 21.22 -11.93 0.26
C GLU A 8 19.86 -12.63 0.21
N ILE A 9 19.27 -12.70 -0.99
CA ILE A 9 18.02 -13.44 -1.22
C ILE A 9 18.38 -14.91 -1.44
N VAL A 10 17.83 -15.79 -0.63
CA VAL A 10 17.98 -17.24 -0.72
C VAL A 10 16.66 -17.86 -1.16
N VAL A 11 16.74 -18.76 -2.14
CA VAL A 11 15.60 -19.57 -2.60
C VAL A 11 15.61 -20.87 -1.80
N THR A 12 14.52 -21.17 -1.11
CA THR A 12 14.41 -22.36 -0.27
C THR A 12 13.86 -23.55 -1.06
N ASP A 13 13.93 -24.74 -0.45
CA ASP A 13 13.30 -25.96 -0.98
C ASP A 13 11.78 -26.02 -0.71
N ALA A 14 11.25 -25.17 0.18
CA ALA A 14 9.82 -25.11 0.46
C ALA A 14 9.09 -24.47 -0.72
N VAL A 15 7.89 -24.97 -1.04
CA VAL A 15 7.10 -24.53 -2.19
C VAL A 15 5.69 -24.18 -1.73
N CYS A 16 5.19 -23.04 -2.19
CA CYS A 16 3.83 -22.58 -1.91
C CYS A 16 2.79 -23.44 -2.62
N ASP A 17 1.80 -23.93 -1.89
CA ASP A 17 0.71 -24.77 -2.43
C ASP A 17 -0.17 -24.04 -3.45
N ASP A 18 -0.40 -22.73 -3.27
CA ASP A 18 -1.29 -21.95 -4.13
C ASP A 18 -0.65 -21.56 -5.47
N HIS A 19 0.67 -21.29 -5.47
CA HIS A 19 1.36 -20.68 -6.61
C HIS A 19 2.47 -21.56 -7.20
N GLY A 20 2.86 -22.65 -6.54
CA GLY A 20 3.89 -23.58 -7.02
C GLY A 20 5.29 -22.96 -7.14
N LEU A 21 5.54 -21.84 -6.44
CA LEU A 21 6.82 -21.13 -6.43
C LEU A 21 7.59 -21.42 -5.14
N PRO A 22 8.93 -21.48 -5.20
CA PRO A 22 9.74 -21.66 -4.01
C PRO A 22 9.59 -20.46 -3.07
N GLU A 23 9.67 -20.72 -1.77
CA GLU A 23 9.67 -19.69 -0.75
C GLU A 23 11.05 -19.01 -0.68
N LEU A 24 11.04 -17.73 -0.31
CA LEU A 24 12.24 -16.89 -0.25
C LEU A 24 12.59 -16.50 1.18
N GLU A 25 13.88 -16.43 1.46
CA GLU A 25 14.46 -15.90 2.68
C GLU A 25 15.42 -14.76 2.38
N ILE A 26 15.60 -13.83 3.32
CA ILE A 26 16.67 -12.82 3.27
C ILE A 26 17.63 -13.03 4.44
N HIS A 27 18.92 -13.21 4.12
CA HIS A 27 20.01 -13.28 5.10
C HIS A 27 20.77 -11.96 5.10
N ASP A 28 20.75 -11.23 6.22
CA ASP A 28 21.41 -9.92 6.37
C ASP A 28 22.68 -9.97 7.24
N GLY A 29 23.12 -11.17 7.62
CA GLY A 29 24.29 -11.43 8.45
C GLY A 29 23.96 -11.79 9.89
N ASP A 30 22.68 -11.73 10.29
CA ASP A 30 22.18 -12.27 11.54
C ASP A 30 21.87 -13.79 11.44
N ASP A 31 21.82 -14.47 12.58
CA ASP A 31 21.55 -15.93 12.66
C ASP A 31 20.10 -16.30 12.30
N ASP A 32 19.18 -15.33 12.26
CA ASP A 32 17.75 -15.54 12.03
C ASP A 32 17.35 -14.89 10.69
N PRO A 33 17.15 -15.68 9.62
CA PRO A 33 16.79 -15.15 8.31
C PRO A 33 15.35 -14.62 8.29
N TRP A 34 15.11 -13.65 7.41
CA TRP A 34 13.77 -13.12 7.19
C TRP A 34 13.00 -14.00 6.22
N GLU A 35 12.01 -14.72 6.73
CA GLU A 35 11.12 -15.56 5.94
C GLU A 35 10.09 -14.69 5.18
N LEU A 36 10.30 -14.51 3.88
CA LEU A 36 9.32 -13.82 3.01
C LEU A 36 8.20 -14.77 2.56
N GLY A 37 8.47 -16.08 2.54
CA GLY A 37 7.54 -17.08 2.01
C GLY A 37 7.40 -16.97 0.49
N CYS A 38 6.22 -17.27 -0.03
CA CYS A 38 5.94 -17.21 -1.47
C CYS A 38 6.10 -15.77 -2.01
N PRO A 39 6.89 -15.55 -3.08
CA PRO A 39 7.06 -14.22 -3.65
C PRO A 39 5.75 -13.59 -4.16
N VAL A 40 4.80 -14.41 -4.63
CA VAL A 40 3.50 -13.92 -5.12
C VAL A 40 2.58 -13.56 -3.96
N CYS A 41 2.46 -14.42 -2.94
CA CYS A 41 1.66 -14.09 -1.75
C CYS A 41 2.21 -12.86 -1.02
N ASN A 42 3.53 -12.80 -0.82
CA ASN A 42 4.19 -11.66 -0.18
C ASN A 42 3.98 -10.37 -0.97
N TYR A 43 4.03 -10.42 -2.31
CA TYR A 43 3.71 -9.25 -3.13
C TYR A 43 2.25 -8.82 -2.98
N ALA A 44 1.29 -9.77 -3.01
CA ALA A 44 -0.12 -9.46 -2.80
C ALA A 44 -0.38 -8.80 -1.43
N ASP A 45 0.23 -9.33 -0.36
CA ASP A 45 0.19 -8.74 0.98
C ASP A 45 0.79 -7.33 0.99
N TYR A 46 1.92 -7.13 0.30
CA TYR A 46 2.54 -5.82 0.15
C TYR A 46 1.59 -4.84 -0.55
N ARG A 47 0.97 -5.25 -1.68
CA ARG A 47 -0.01 -4.43 -2.42
C ARG A 47 -1.16 -3.98 -1.53
N GLU A 48 -1.74 -4.91 -0.77
CA GLU A 48 -2.84 -4.60 0.13
C GLU A 48 -2.44 -3.59 1.21
N ARG A 49 -1.25 -3.76 1.79
CA ARG A 49 -0.71 -2.82 2.78
C ARG A 49 -0.49 -1.43 2.20
N GLN A 50 0.00 -1.32 0.96
CA GLN A 50 0.16 -0.03 0.28
C GLN A 50 -1.19 0.61 0.00
N ALA A 51 -2.19 -0.15 -0.44
CA ALA A 51 -3.54 0.36 -0.69
C ALA A 51 -4.22 0.88 0.60
N ARG A 52 -3.87 0.30 1.76
CA ARG A 52 -4.32 0.75 3.09
C ARG A 52 -3.48 1.87 3.69
N ALA A 53 -2.47 2.40 2.98
CA ALA A 53 -1.71 3.54 3.45
C ALA A 53 -2.60 4.78 3.59
N ASP A 54 -2.22 5.66 4.51
CA ASP A 54 -2.92 6.92 4.77
C ASP A 54 -2.88 7.84 3.54
N VAL A 55 -3.92 8.64 3.35
CA VAL A 55 -4.04 9.57 2.22
C VAL A 55 -3.01 10.70 2.21
N ASP A 56 -2.33 10.97 3.33
CA ASP A 56 -1.35 12.06 3.44
C ASP A 56 -0.03 11.81 2.71
N VAL A 57 0.16 10.61 2.16
CA VAL A 57 1.25 10.30 1.22
C VAL A 57 1.03 10.92 -0.16
N ILE A 58 -0.18 11.40 -0.47
CA ILE A 58 -0.48 12.13 -1.70
C ILE A 58 -0.03 13.59 -1.56
N ASP A 59 0.79 14.05 -2.50
CA ASP A 59 1.24 15.43 -2.56
C ASP A 59 0.05 16.40 -2.54
N GLY A 60 0.09 17.33 -1.58
CA GLY A 60 -0.97 18.31 -1.36
C GLY A 60 -2.04 17.91 -0.35
N ILE A 61 -2.02 16.69 0.19
CA ILE A 61 -2.84 16.26 1.34
C ILE A 61 -1.98 16.35 2.61
N GLY A 62 -2.22 17.39 3.41
CA GLY A 62 -1.63 17.49 4.76
C GLY A 62 -2.53 16.87 5.83
N GLU A 63 -2.00 16.68 7.04
CA GLU A 63 -2.70 16.08 8.18
C GLU A 63 -4.11 16.65 8.45
N LYS A 64 -4.28 17.97 8.30
CA LYS A 64 -5.61 18.62 8.46
C LYS A 64 -6.60 18.19 7.39
N THR A 65 -6.14 18.06 6.15
CA THR A 65 -6.95 17.61 5.00
C THR A 65 -7.27 16.13 5.15
N ALA A 66 -6.27 15.31 5.52
CA ALA A 66 -6.45 13.89 5.81
C ALA A 66 -7.54 13.68 6.88
N ARG A 67 -7.52 14.44 7.97
CA ARG A 67 -8.58 14.39 9.00
C ARG A 67 -9.98 14.74 8.48
N LYS A 68 -10.09 15.67 7.52
CA LYS A 68 -11.38 16.01 6.90
C LYS A 68 -11.87 14.93 5.93
N LEU A 69 -10.94 14.32 5.18
CA LEU A 69 -11.22 13.17 4.32
C LEU A 69 -11.69 11.98 5.15
N ALA A 70 -11.01 11.68 6.26
CA ALA A 70 -11.42 10.63 7.19
C ALA A 70 -12.83 10.87 7.76
N ALA A 71 -13.15 12.13 8.12
CA ALA A 71 -14.51 12.49 8.55
C ALA A 71 -15.58 12.30 7.46
N ALA A 72 -15.18 12.24 6.19
CA ALA A 72 -16.03 11.93 5.05
C ALA A 72 -15.98 10.44 4.64
N GLY A 73 -15.31 9.57 5.42
CA GLY A 73 -15.19 8.14 5.16
C GLY A 73 -14.06 7.75 4.21
N ILE A 74 -13.12 8.66 3.94
CA ILE A 74 -11.95 8.43 3.09
C ILE A 74 -10.70 8.41 3.97
N GLU A 75 -10.28 7.23 4.41
CA GLU A 75 -9.16 7.08 5.36
C GLU A 75 -7.90 6.59 4.66
N THR A 76 -8.04 5.75 3.63
CA THR A 76 -6.94 5.08 2.93
C THR A 76 -6.83 5.50 1.46
N LEU A 77 -5.69 5.16 0.83
CA LEU A 77 -5.52 5.32 -0.62
C LEU A 77 -6.58 4.55 -1.43
N ALA A 78 -6.98 3.36 -0.98
CA ALA A 78 -8.06 2.60 -1.61
C ALA A 78 -9.39 3.38 -1.56
N ASP A 79 -9.78 3.87 -0.37
CA ASP A 79 -11.02 4.64 -0.22
C ASP A 79 -11.02 5.88 -1.12
N LEU A 80 -9.87 6.56 -1.20
CA LEU A 80 -9.71 7.77 -2.02
C LEU A 80 -9.76 7.46 -3.52
N ALA A 81 -9.18 6.35 -3.96
CA ALA A 81 -9.21 5.92 -5.36
C ALA A 81 -10.64 5.55 -5.81
N GLU A 82 -11.44 4.98 -4.91
CA GLU A 82 -12.80 4.52 -5.18
C GLU A 82 -13.86 5.60 -4.95
N ALA A 83 -13.55 6.67 -4.20
CA ALA A 83 -14.46 7.77 -3.93
C ALA A 83 -14.99 8.41 -5.23
N ASP A 84 -16.28 8.75 -5.25
CA ASP A 84 -16.87 9.56 -6.32
C ASP A 84 -16.80 11.06 -5.92
N PRO A 85 -15.98 11.88 -6.61
CA PRO A 85 -15.78 13.29 -6.25
C PRO A 85 -17.05 14.15 -6.30
N GLU A 86 -18.07 13.74 -7.07
CA GLU A 86 -19.34 14.48 -7.16
C GLU A 86 -20.29 14.13 -6.01
N SER A 87 -20.12 12.95 -5.40
CA SER A 87 -20.96 12.46 -4.31
C SER A 87 -20.43 12.82 -2.92
N VAL A 88 -19.11 13.02 -2.79
CA VAL A 88 -18.46 13.29 -1.51
C VAL A 88 -18.20 14.78 -1.33
N THR A 89 -18.59 15.31 -0.18
CA THR A 89 -18.30 16.71 0.19
C THR A 89 -17.28 16.74 1.32
N VAL A 90 -16.16 17.43 1.09
CA VAL A 90 -15.10 17.64 2.09
C VAL A 90 -14.88 19.13 2.28
N ASP A 91 -14.95 19.60 3.53
CA ASP A 91 -14.86 21.03 3.84
C ASP A 91 -13.53 21.67 3.37
N GLY A 92 -13.64 22.68 2.51
CA GLY A 92 -12.49 23.39 1.94
C GLY A 92 -11.74 22.64 0.83
N VAL A 93 -12.33 21.58 0.28
CA VAL A 93 -11.81 20.85 -0.88
C VAL A 93 -12.81 20.95 -2.01
N SER A 94 -12.37 21.37 -3.20
CA SER A 94 -13.22 21.36 -4.40
C SER A 94 -13.30 19.96 -5.00
N THR A 95 -14.39 19.70 -5.73
CA THR A 95 -14.58 18.47 -6.51
C THR A 95 -13.41 18.21 -7.47
N ASP A 96 -12.91 19.25 -8.15
CA ASP A 96 -11.75 19.12 -9.06
C ASP A 96 -10.49 18.64 -8.33
N ARG A 97 -10.26 19.16 -7.12
CA ARG A 97 -9.10 18.80 -6.31
C ARG A 97 -9.23 17.38 -5.76
N LEU A 98 -10.45 16.99 -5.37
CA LEU A 98 -10.74 15.63 -4.96
C LEU A 98 -10.56 14.64 -6.12
N ALA A 99 -10.94 15.02 -7.34
CA ALA A 99 -10.73 14.21 -8.54
C ALA A 99 -9.23 14.04 -8.89
N GLU A 100 -8.42 15.09 -8.73
CA GLU A 100 -6.97 15.02 -8.89
C GLU A 100 -6.34 14.04 -7.87
N TRP A 101 -6.69 14.17 -6.61
CA TRP A 101 -6.19 13.29 -5.55
C TRP A 101 -6.64 11.84 -5.72
N ARG A 102 -7.90 11.63 -6.15
CA ARG A 102 -8.39 10.31 -6.52
C ARG A 102 -7.55 9.68 -7.63
N ALA A 103 -7.23 10.42 -8.69
CA ALA A 103 -6.40 9.92 -9.77
C ALA A 103 -5.00 9.55 -9.27
N ALA A 104 -4.38 10.42 -8.47
CA ALA A 104 -3.08 10.15 -7.86
C ALA A 104 -3.09 8.94 -6.90
N ALA A 105 -4.18 8.72 -6.18
CA ALA A 105 -4.37 7.55 -5.33
C ALA A 105 -4.56 6.28 -6.18
N ALA A 106 -5.36 6.35 -7.24
CA ALA A 106 -5.59 5.22 -8.14
C ALA A 106 -4.30 4.77 -8.84
N ASP A 107 -3.47 5.72 -9.28
CA ASP A 107 -2.15 5.42 -9.85
C ASP A 107 -1.26 4.70 -8.82
N ARG A 108 -1.18 5.21 -7.58
CA ARG A 108 -0.40 4.58 -6.51
C ARG A 108 -0.92 3.19 -6.12
N VAL A 109 -2.22 2.98 -6.09
CA VAL A 109 -2.83 1.66 -5.81
C VAL A 109 -2.59 0.68 -6.96
N ALA A 110 -2.52 1.17 -8.20
CA ALA A 110 -2.21 0.36 -9.37
C ALA A 110 -0.72 -0.01 -9.46
N GLU A 111 0.17 0.87 -8.99
CA GLU A 111 1.63 0.66 -8.94
C GLU A 111 2.11 -0.13 -7.71
N ALA A 112 1.34 -0.10 -6.61
CA ALA A 112 1.55 -0.96 -5.44
C ALA A 112 1.57 -2.41 -5.89
#